data_AF-A0A239XPX4-F1
#
_entry.id   AF-A0A239XPX4-F1
#
_cell.length_a   1.000
_cell.length_b   1.000
_cell.length_c   1.000
_cell.angle_alpha   90.00
_cell.angle_beta   90.00
_cell.angle_gamma   90.00
#
_symmetry.space_group_name_H-M   'P 1'
#
loop_
_entity.id
_entity.type
_entity.pdbx_description
1 polymer ?
#
loop_
_entity_poly.entity_id
_entity_poly.type
_entity_poly.pdbx_seq_one_letter_code
_entity_poly.pdbx_strand_id
1 'polypeptide(L)'
;MYTQETRLNRFGTNQIMFRIESEHMRSTEPGAGIISGDELNCYFYNNIQIEDGKCYLLEWMEAETKEKHFFVRAAKFEGEYIKFYCVNPEFSEGDFFCKPEELKDTFTGIAVVESYSRWMMRKEDMDELCS
;
A
#
# COMPACT_ATOMS: atom_id res chain seq x y z
N MET A 1 6.23 12.76 -0.46
CA MET A 1 7.37 12.76 0.49
C MET A 1 6.80 13.03 1.88
N TYR A 2 7.11 12.19 2.87
CA TYR A 2 6.42 12.19 4.18
C TYR A 2 7.39 12.50 5.32
N THR A 3 7.01 13.43 6.21
CA THR A 3 7.77 13.79 7.41
C THR A 3 7.44 12.86 8.58
N GLN A 4 8.48 12.39 9.25
CA GLN A 4 8.48 11.21 10.10
C GLN A 4 8.30 11.54 11.59
N GLU A 5 7.28 10.96 12.25
CA GLU A 5 7.39 10.52 13.65
C GLU A 5 7.07 9.02 13.69
N THR A 6 8.06 8.18 13.37
CA THR A 6 7.90 6.72 13.44
C THR A 6 8.08 6.26 14.89
N ARG A 7 6.97 6.05 15.61
CA ARG A 7 7.02 5.31 16.88
C ARG A 7 6.98 3.81 16.60
N LEU A 8 8.17 3.21 16.44
CA LEU A 8 8.35 1.75 16.34
C LEU A 8 8.12 1.10 17.72
N ASN A 9 6.90 0.62 17.98
CA ASN A 9 6.62 -0.18 19.16
C ASN A 9 6.99 -1.65 18.90
N ARG A 10 8.19 -2.07 19.34
CA ARG A 10 8.65 -3.47 19.29
C ARG A 10 8.04 -4.30 20.42
N PHE A 11 6.73 -4.56 20.36
CA PHE A 11 6.03 -5.44 21.31
C PHE A 11 5.64 -6.77 20.64
N GLY A 12 6.59 -7.67 20.35
CA GLY A 12 6.34 -9.10 20.03
C GLY A 12 5.46 -9.46 18.82
N THR A 13 4.80 -8.47 18.23
CA THR A 13 3.98 -8.50 17.02
C THR A 13 4.66 -7.57 16.02
N ASN A 14 4.84 -8.02 14.79
CA ASN A 14 5.43 -7.24 13.70
C ASN A 14 4.46 -6.15 13.20
N GLN A 15 3.99 -5.29 14.11
CA GLN A 15 2.99 -4.27 13.85
C GLN A 15 3.63 -2.88 13.83
N ILE A 16 3.22 -2.06 12.87
CA ILE A 16 3.52 -0.63 12.84
C ILE A 16 2.20 0.14 12.76
N MET A 17 2.05 1.16 13.59
CA MET A 17 1.01 2.17 13.42
C MET A 17 1.65 3.37 12.75
N PHE A 18 1.03 3.87 11.69
CA PHE A 18 1.50 5.10 11.06
C PHE A 18 0.30 5.97 10.68
N ARG A 19 0.47 7.28 10.83
CA ARG A 19 -0.50 8.27 10.38
C ARG A 19 -0.13 8.68 8.96
N ILE A 20 -1.07 8.54 8.03
CA ILE A 20 -0.85 8.94 6.64
C ILE A 20 -1.20 10.41 6.47
N GLU A 21 -0.34 11.16 5.77
CA GLU A 21 -0.60 12.55 5.41
C GLU A 21 -0.64 12.70 3.88
N SER A 22 -1.63 12.05 3.26
CA SER A 22 -1.77 12.00 1.80
C SER A 22 -3.16 11.61 1.33
N GLU A 23 -3.48 12.10 0.13
CA GLU A 23 -4.70 11.80 -0.63
C GLU A 23 -4.56 10.67 -1.69
N HIS A 24 -3.40 10.01 -1.83
CA HIS A 24 -3.15 8.99 -2.88
C HIS A 24 -4.11 7.79 -2.78
N MET A 25 -4.57 7.50 -1.57
CA MET A 25 -5.42 6.34 -1.28
C MET A 25 -6.89 6.74 -1.05
N ARG A 26 -7.24 8.00 -1.28
CA ARG A 26 -8.61 8.49 -1.17
C ARG A 26 -9.46 7.99 -2.32
N SER A 27 -10.64 7.42 -2.04
CA SER A 27 -11.60 7.12 -3.10
C SER A 27 -12.37 8.38 -3.51
N THR A 28 -12.80 8.43 -4.76
CA THR A 28 -13.81 9.39 -5.24
C THR A 28 -15.20 9.06 -4.69
N GLU A 29 -15.42 7.82 -4.23
CA GLU A 29 -16.66 7.40 -3.59
C GLU A 29 -16.73 7.85 -2.12
N PRO A 30 -17.84 8.47 -1.67
CA PRO A 30 -18.00 8.89 -0.29
C PRO A 30 -17.86 7.73 0.71
N GLY A 31 -16.91 7.86 1.64
CA GLY A 31 -16.68 6.89 2.70
C GLY A 31 -15.74 5.73 2.34
N ALA A 32 -15.21 5.69 1.12
CA ALA A 32 -14.23 4.69 0.68
C ALA A 32 -12.81 5.28 0.62
N GLY A 33 -11.81 4.42 0.83
CA GLY A 33 -10.40 4.77 0.77
C GLY A 33 -9.81 5.27 2.09
N ILE A 34 -8.53 5.61 2.05
CA ILE A 34 -7.72 6.11 3.16
C ILE A 34 -7.47 7.60 2.91
N ILE A 35 -7.71 8.43 3.91
CA ILE A 35 -7.57 9.89 3.79
C ILE A 35 -6.44 10.45 4.66
N SER A 36 -5.99 11.67 4.35
CA SER A 36 -5.00 12.36 5.17
C SER A 36 -5.46 12.50 6.63
N GLY A 37 -4.60 12.14 7.57
CA GLY A 37 -4.87 12.10 9.00
C GLY A 37 -5.28 10.74 9.54
N ASP A 38 -5.57 9.75 8.69
CA ASP A 38 -5.94 8.40 9.14
C ASP A 38 -4.76 7.70 9.83
N GLU A 39 -5.06 7.01 10.92
CA GLU A 39 -4.12 6.11 11.60
C GLU A 39 -4.29 4.68 11.08
N LEU A 40 -3.21 4.13 10.54
CA LEU A 40 -3.21 2.85 9.85
C LEU A 40 -2.45 1.81 10.66
N ASN A 41 -3.13 0.68 10.92
CA ASN A 41 -2.51 -0.49 11.53
C ASN A 41 -1.94 -1.38 10.43
N CYS A 42 -0.63 -1.60 10.48
CA CYS A 42 0.09 -2.40 9.51
C CYS A 42 0.79 -3.58 10.17
N TYR A 43 0.77 -4.74 9.49
CA TYR A 43 1.38 -5.97 9.97
C TYR A 43 2.37 -6.53 8.95
N PHE A 44 3.64 -6.65 9.33
CA PHE A 44 4.66 -7.31 8.51
C PHE A 44 4.59 -8.82 8.73
N TYR A 45 4.40 -9.54 7.63
CA TYR A 45 4.41 -11.00 7.62
C TYR A 45 5.69 -11.50 6.94
N ASN A 46 6.34 -12.50 7.54
CA ASN A 46 7.54 -13.11 6.97
C ASN A 46 7.28 -13.81 5.63
N ASN A 47 6.03 -14.22 5.37
CA ASN A 47 5.61 -14.86 4.15
C ASN A 47 4.28 -14.26 3.68
N ILE A 48 4.34 -13.02 3.20
CA ILE A 48 3.16 -12.32 2.72
C ILE A 48 2.71 -12.92 1.38
N GLN A 49 1.42 -13.26 1.28
CA GLN A 49 0.76 -13.51 0.00
C GLN A 49 -0.01 -12.24 -0.35
N ILE A 50 0.30 -11.66 -1.52
CA ILE A 50 -0.45 -10.51 -2.00
C ILE A 50 -1.83 -11.01 -2.46
N GLU A 51 -2.87 -10.27 -2.10
CA GLU A 51 -4.25 -10.53 -2.45
C GLU A 51 -4.80 -9.33 -3.20
N ASP A 52 -5.64 -9.62 -4.19
CA ASP A 52 -6.31 -8.60 -4.99
C ASP A 52 -7.16 -7.67 -4.10
N GLY A 53 -7.17 -6.38 -4.43
CA GLY A 53 -7.93 -5.33 -3.75
C GLY A 53 -7.54 -5.06 -2.29
N LYS A 54 -6.44 -5.62 -1.79
CA LYS A 54 -5.89 -5.25 -0.47
C LYS A 54 -4.91 -4.09 -0.58
N CYS A 55 -4.83 -3.32 0.51
CA CYS A 55 -3.86 -2.24 0.67
C CYS A 55 -2.61 -2.71 1.43
N TYR A 56 -1.45 -2.27 0.96
CA TYR A 56 -0.15 -2.61 1.50
C TYR A 56 0.66 -1.35 1.79
N LEU A 57 1.41 -1.39 2.89
CA LEU A 57 2.49 -0.46 3.16
C LEU A 57 3.79 -1.08 2.62
N LEU A 58 4.38 -0.40 1.65
CA LEU A 58 5.60 -0.80 0.97
C LEU A 58 6.76 0.04 1.50
N GLU A 59 7.78 -0.62 2.04
CA GLU A 59 9.04 0.00 2.44
C GLU A 59 10.06 -0.19 1.30
N TRP A 60 10.55 0.94 0.79
CA TRP A 60 11.60 1.00 -0.22
C TRP A 60 12.80 1.77 0.34
N MET A 61 14.00 1.39 -0.08
CA MET A 61 15.24 2.06 0.32
C MET A 61 15.94 2.61 -0.92
N GLU A 62 16.18 3.92 -0.92
CA GLU A 62 16.92 4.56 -2.01
C GLU A 62 18.38 4.06 -2.02
N ALA A 63 18.86 3.66 -3.20
CA ALA A 63 20.13 2.93 -3.32
C ALA A 63 21.35 3.78 -2.91
N GLU A 64 21.34 5.08 -3.26
CA GLU A 64 22.45 6.00 -3.06
C GLU A 64 22.49 6.58 -1.64
N THR A 65 21.36 7.06 -1.14
CA THR A 65 21.24 7.75 0.16
C THR A 65 21.00 6.78 1.31
N LYS A 66 20.54 5.56 1.01
CA LYS A 66 19.97 4.62 1.99
C LYS A 66 18.76 5.20 2.75
N GLU A 67 18.12 6.23 2.22
CA GLU A 67 16.91 6.79 2.79
C GLU A 67 15.76 5.79 2.65
N LYS A 68 14.95 5.68 3.71
CA LYS A 68 13.79 4.80 3.74
C LYS A 68 12.54 5.57 3.35
N HIS A 69 11.81 5.04 2.39
CA HIS A 69 10.53 5.58 1.94
C HIS A 69 9.42 4.57 2.17
N PHE A 70 8.25 5.10 2.50
CA PHE A 70 7.06 4.31 2.74
C PHE A 70 5.94 4.78 1.82
N PHE A 71 5.29 3.84 1.16
CA PHE A 71 4.16 4.11 0.27
C PHE A 71 3.00 3.20 0.62
N VAL A 72 1.79 3.73 0.56
CA VAL A 72 0.57 2.92 0.65
C VAL A 72 0.01 2.76 -0.74
N ARG A 73 -0.28 1.51 -1.13
CA ARG A 73 -0.83 1.16 -2.44
C ARG A 73 -1.85 0.04 -2.30
N ALA A 74 -2.88 0.07 -3.13
CA ALA A 74 -3.73 -1.08 -3.38
C ALA A 74 -2.99 -2.03 -4.34
N ALA A 75 -3.24 -3.34 -4.24
CA ALA A 75 -2.67 -4.33 -5.15
C ALA A 75 -3.77 -4.96 -6.01
N LYS A 76 -3.48 -5.20 -7.29
CA LYS A 76 -4.33 -5.96 -8.22
C LYS A 76 -3.48 -6.90 -9.06
N PHE A 77 -3.95 -8.12 -9.28
CA PHE A 77 -3.28 -9.04 -10.19
C PHE A 77 -3.69 -8.75 -11.64
N GLU A 78 -2.71 -8.54 -12.50
CA GLU A 78 -2.88 -8.34 -13.94
C GLU A 78 -2.02 -9.36 -14.69
N GLY A 79 -2.61 -10.52 -14.98
CA GLY A 79 -1.89 -11.66 -15.56
C GLY A 79 -0.89 -12.27 -14.59
N GLU A 80 0.40 -12.27 -14.96
CA GLU A 80 1.50 -12.73 -14.09
C GLU A 80 2.06 -11.62 -13.18
N TYR A 81 1.60 -10.38 -13.35
CA TYR A 81 2.09 -9.21 -12.61
C TYR A 81 1.15 -8.80 -11.49
N ILE A 82 1.71 -8.15 -10.49
CA ILE A 82 0.97 -7.40 -9.48
C ILE A 82 1.12 -5.92 -9.80
N LYS A 83 0.00 -5.25 -10.03
CA LYS A 83 -0.08 -3.79 -10.11
C LYS A 83 -0.27 -3.25 -8.70
N PHE A 84 0.64 -2.41 -8.23
CA PHE A 84 0.45 -1.60 -7.04
C PHE A 84 0.09 -0.19 -7.46
N TYR A 85 -1.06 0.29 -7.01
CA TYR A 85 -1.65 1.53 -7.51
C TYR A 85 -2.27 2.39 -6.43
N CYS A 86 -2.36 3.68 -6.71
CA CYS A 86 -3.13 4.64 -5.93
C CYS A 86 -4.62 4.46 -6.21
N VAL A 87 -5.45 4.45 -5.15
CA VAL A 87 -6.91 4.40 -5.32
C VAL A 87 -7.43 5.70 -5.92
N ASN A 88 -6.79 6.83 -5.61
CA ASN A 88 -7.15 8.11 -6.19
C ASN A 88 -6.58 8.24 -7.61
N PRO A 89 -7.43 8.30 -8.67
CA PRO A 89 -6.96 8.32 -10.06
C PRO A 89 -6.20 9.60 -10.41
N GLU A 90 -6.35 10.69 -9.64
CA GLU A 90 -5.57 11.91 -9.82
C GLU A 90 -4.09 11.73 -9.47
N PHE A 91 -3.75 10.64 -8.77
CA PHE A 91 -2.42 10.36 -8.25
C PHE A 91 -1.86 9.05 -8.79
N SER A 92 -1.81 8.87 -10.12
CA SER A 92 -1.19 7.68 -10.75
C SER A 92 0.34 7.70 -10.73
N GLU A 93 0.97 8.76 -10.20
CA GLU A 93 2.42 8.86 -10.07
C GLU A 93 2.93 7.84 -9.04
N GLY A 94 3.81 6.94 -9.49
CA GLY A 94 4.34 5.85 -8.67
C GLY A 94 3.41 4.64 -8.57
N ASP A 95 2.48 4.48 -9.52
CA ASP A 95 1.95 3.16 -9.87
C ASP A 95 3.05 2.32 -10.52
N PHE A 96 3.14 1.04 -10.15
CA PHE A 96 4.15 0.16 -10.71
C PHE A 96 3.68 -1.29 -10.79
N PHE A 97 4.33 -2.03 -11.68
CA PHE A 97 4.13 -3.46 -11.86
C PHE A 97 5.33 -4.21 -11.32
N CYS A 98 5.08 -5.31 -10.63
CA CYS A 98 6.11 -6.17 -10.07
C CYS A 98 5.64 -7.62 -10.17
N LYS A 99 6.53 -8.53 -10.55
CA LYS A 99 6.21 -9.95 -10.45
C LYS A 99 6.26 -10.40 -8.98
N PRO A 100 5.44 -11.37 -8.54
CA PRO A 100 5.46 -11.85 -7.16
C PRO A 100 6.85 -12.27 -6.67
N GLU A 101 7.67 -12.86 -7.53
CA GLU A 101 9.04 -13.28 -7.22
C GLU A 101 10.01 -12.12 -7.01
N GLU A 102 9.76 -10.94 -7.61
CA GLU A 102 10.61 -9.76 -7.54
C GLU A 102 10.34 -8.89 -6.30
N LEU A 103 9.26 -9.18 -5.56
CA LEU A 103 8.83 -8.38 -4.39
C LEU A 103 9.93 -8.24 -3.34
N LYS A 104 10.69 -9.32 -3.10
CA LYS A 104 11.77 -9.34 -2.10
C LYS A 104 13.03 -8.60 -2.55
N ASP A 105 13.22 -8.45 -3.86
CA ASP A 105 14.34 -7.70 -4.43
C ASP A 105 14.01 -6.21 -4.54
N THR A 106 12.71 -5.89 -4.69
CA THR A 106 12.21 -4.53 -4.87
C THR A 106 11.98 -3.80 -3.55
N PHE A 107 11.41 -4.47 -2.55
CA PHE A 107 11.03 -3.86 -1.28
C PHE A 107 11.81 -4.44 -0.10
N THR A 108 12.24 -3.57 0.80
CA THR A 108 12.91 -3.99 2.04
C THR A 108 11.92 -4.48 3.10
N GLY A 109 10.64 -4.13 2.93
CA GLY A 109 9.55 -4.54 3.80
C GLY A 109 8.18 -4.38 3.14
N ILE A 110 7.28 -5.31 3.39
CA ILE A 110 5.88 -5.25 2.94
C ILE A 110 4.99 -5.57 4.13
N ALA A 111 4.02 -4.71 4.41
CA ALA A 111 3.05 -4.90 5.47
C ALA A 111 1.62 -4.79 4.94
N VAL A 112 0.69 -5.61 5.46
CA VAL A 112 -0.74 -5.49 5.17
C VAL A 112 -1.31 -4.34 5.99
N VAL A 113 -2.08 -3.46 5.36
CA VAL A 113 -2.86 -2.42 6.04
C VAL A 113 -4.19 -3.04 6.51
N GLU A 114 -4.27 -3.45 7.78
CA GLU A 114 -5.42 -4.19 8.30
C GLU A 114 -6.69 -3.33 8.39
N SER A 115 -6.53 -2.04 8.76
CA SER A 115 -7.64 -1.08 8.96
C SER A 115 -8.57 -0.94 7.75
N TYR A 116 -8.11 -1.30 6.55
CA TYR A 116 -8.85 -1.13 5.29
C TYR A 116 -8.91 -2.39 4.40
N SER A 117 -8.60 -3.57 4.96
CA SER A 117 -8.62 -4.85 4.25
C SER A 117 -10.02 -5.37 3.82
N ARG A 118 -11.08 -4.56 4.01
CA ARG A 118 -12.48 -4.86 3.64
C ARG A 118 -13.05 -4.02 2.50
N TRP A 119 -12.24 -3.21 1.83
CA TRP A 119 -12.70 -2.31 0.78
C TRP A 119 -12.05 -2.69 -0.55
N MET A 120 -12.60 -3.70 -1.21
CA MET A 120 -12.50 -3.76 -2.66
C MET A 120 -13.72 -3.05 -3.22
N MET A 121 -13.52 -2.15 -4.18
CA MET A 121 -14.49 -1.96 -5.25
C MET A 121 -15.01 -3.34 -5.65
N ARG A 122 -16.33 -3.49 -5.85
CA ARG A 122 -16.80 -4.76 -6.39
C ARG A 122 -16.09 -4.96 -7.72
N LYS A 123 -15.80 -6.20 -8.09
CA LYS A 123 -15.10 -6.53 -9.33
C LYS A 123 -15.67 -5.77 -10.55
N GLU A 124 -16.98 -5.56 -10.55
CA GLU A 124 -17.73 -4.81 -11.56
C GLU A 124 -17.32 -3.32 -11.64
N ASP A 125 -17.13 -2.65 -10.49
CA ASP A 125 -16.74 -1.24 -10.43
C ASP A 125 -15.27 -1.03 -10.89
N MET A 126 -14.42 -2.03 -10.66
CA MET A 126 -13.02 -2.02 -11.10
C MET A 126 -12.88 -2.19 -12.63
N ASP A 127 -13.76 -2.99 -13.23
CA ASP A 127 -13.76 -3.24 -14.68
C ASP A 127 -14.21 -1.99 -15.46
N GLU A 128 -15.10 -1.15 -14.92
CA GLU A 128 -15.51 0.13 -15.52
C GLU A 128 -14.41 1.20 -15.51
N LEU A 129 -13.56 1.26 -14.48
CA LEU A 129 -12.46 2.23 -14.40
C LEU A 129 -11.28 1.90 -15.33
N CYS A 130 -11.20 0.67 -15.84
CA CYS A 130 -10.11 0.20 -16.70
C CYS A 130 -10.46 0.19 -18.21
N SER A 131 -11.64 0.71 -18.59
CA SER A 131 -12.13 0.85 -19.98
C SER A 131 -12.19 2.30 -20.44
#